data_AF-A0A3E4VDL3-F1
#
_entry.id   AF-A0A3E4VDL3-F1
#
_cell.length_a   1.000
_cell.length_b   1.000
_cell.length_c   1.000
_cell.angle_alpha   90.00
_cell.angle_beta   90.00
_cell.angle_gamma   90.00
#
_symmetry.space_group_name_H-M   'P 1'
#
loop_
_entity.id
_entity.type
_entity.pdbx_description
1 polymer ?
#
loop_
_entity_poly.entity_id
_entity_poly.type
_entity_poly.pdbx_seq_one_letter_code
_entity_poly.pdbx_strand_id
1 'polypeptide(L)'
;MTGGYIGIHGSGAVESKNTSWLLLLASVILAVLAYYFFKYSPSMFTNLMYLLLFAAALWCLVCKLPLPMAANWQKHTFIVYMTHFLIVRGMNVLVSKYLSASMWPGILLFFLLPVLCFALTSLFWRICGKGQSFVWKMLSGNR
;
A
#
# COMPACT_ATOMS: atom_id res chain seq x y z
N MET A 1 -3.96 -16.13 6.11
CA MET A 1 -5.13 -15.69 6.93
C MET A 1 -4.72 -15.18 8.31
N THR A 2 -3.61 -15.66 8.88
CA THR A 2 -3.02 -15.17 10.15
C THR A 2 -2.51 -13.72 10.09
N GLY A 3 -1.87 -13.30 8.99
CA GLY A 3 -1.37 -11.92 8.84
C GLY A 3 -2.45 -10.84 8.85
N GLY A 4 -3.66 -11.14 8.36
CA GLY A 4 -4.78 -10.20 8.40
C GLY A 4 -5.35 -10.02 9.81
N TYR A 5 -5.37 -11.09 10.61
CA TYR A 5 -5.80 -11.04 12.00
C TYR A 5 -4.83 -10.25 12.87
N ILE A 6 -3.52 -10.48 12.68
CA ILE A 6 -2.45 -9.72 13.36
C ILE A 6 -2.44 -8.26 12.90
N GLY A 7 -2.72 -7.97 11.63
CA GLY A 7 -2.82 -6.58 11.14
C GLY A 7 -3.99 -5.82 11.73
N ILE A 8 -5.14 -6.46 11.94
CA ILE A 8 -6.34 -5.81 12.52
C ILE A 8 -6.17 -5.60 14.04
N HIS A 9 -5.70 -6.62 14.76
CA HIS A 9 -5.58 -6.57 16.23
C HIS A 9 -4.26 -5.96 16.73
N GLY A 10 -3.21 -5.98 15.90
CA GLY A 10 -1.91 -5.35 16.16
C GLY A 10 -1.77 -3.94 15.55
N SER A 11 -2.81 -3.44 14.86
CA SER A 11 -2.84 -2.09 14.28
C SER A 11 -2.48 -1.02 15.31
N GLY A 12 -2.97 -1.12 16.55
CA GLY A 12 -2.62 -0.17 17.62
C GLY A 12 -1.14 -0.15 18.00
N ALA A 13 -0.42 -1.27 17.84
CA ALA A 13 1.02 -1.35 18.11
C ALA A 13 1.86 -0.85 16.90
N VAL A 14 1.37 -1.07 15.68
CA VAL A 14 2.05 -0.70 14.42
C VAL A 14 1.78 0.76 14.02
N GLU A 15 0.57 1.26 14.26
CA GLU A 15 0.13 2.65 14.01
C GLU A 15 0.45 3.58 15.19
N SER A 16 0.98 3.04 16.30
CA SER A 16 1.53 3.85 17.38
C SER A 16 2.67 4.71 16.83
N LYS A 17 2.48 6.04 16.84
CA LYS A 17 3.54 7.04 16.57
C LYS A 17 4.78 6.88 17.47
N ASN A 18 4.71 6.00 18.47
CA ASN A 18 5.76 5.77 19.44
C ASN A 18 6.71 4.64 19.04
N THR A 19 7.10 4.57 17.77
CA THR A 19 8.18 3.66 17.34
C THR A 19 9.48 4.11 18.02
N SER A 20 10.13 3.24 18.80
CA SER A 20 11.35 3.59 19.55
C SER A 20 12.52 3.95 18.62
N TRP A 21 13.34 4.93 19.00
CA TRP A 21 14.59 5.26 18.27
C TRP A 21 15.54 4.05 18.15
N LEU A 22 15.48 3.13 19.12
CA LEU A 22 16.23 1.88 19.09
C LEU A 22 15.76 0.94 17.96
N LEU A 23 14.46 0.89 17.68
CA LEU A 23 13.90 0.08 16.59
C LEU A 23 14.28 0.65 15.22
N LEU A 24 14.31 1.97 15.08
CA LEU A 24 14.83 2.64 13.89
C LEU A 24 16.30 2.27 13.67
N LEU A 25 17.15 2.44 14.69
CA LEU A 25 18.57 2.11 14.58
C LEU A 25 18.79 0.63 14.23
N ALA A 26 18.09 -0.28 14.91
CA ALA A 26 18.19 -1.71 14.65
C ALA A 26 17.75 -2.07 13.21
N SER A 27 16.65 -1.50 12.72
CA SER A 27 16.16 -1.76 11.36
C SER A 27 17.10 -1.21 10.28
N VAL A 28 17.70 -0.03 10.50
CA VAL A 28 18.71 0.53 9.59
C VAL A 28 19.96 -0.34 9.55
N ILE A 29 20.48 -0.77 10.72
CA ILE A 29 21.66 -1.65 10.80
C ILE A 29 21.38 -2.98 10.09
N LEU A 30 20.22 -3.59 10.33
CA LEU A 30 19.82 -4.83 9.67
C LEU A 30 19.68 -4.67 8.16
N ALA A 31 19.13 -3.55 7.68
CA ALA A 31 19.02 -3.28 6.24
C ALA A 31 20.40 -3.11 5.58
N VAL A 32 21.34 -2.44 6.25
CA VAL A 32 22.73 -2.28 5.79
C VAL A 32 23.46 -3.63 5.76
N LEU A 33 23.31 -4.45 6.80
CA LEU A 33 23.88 -5.80 6.84
C LEU A 33 23.30 -6.68 5.72
N ALA A 34 21.99 -6.62 5.49
CA ALA A 34 21.34 -7.34 4.39
C ALA A 34 21.83 -6.89 3.01
N TYR A 35 22.12 -5.59 2.83
CA TYR A 35 22.74 -5.07 1.61
C TYR A 35 24.15 -5.64 1.38
N TYR A 36 25.00 -5.64 2.42
CA TYR A 36 26.33 -6.25 2.32
C TYR A 36 26.27 -7.74 2.04
N PHE A 37 25.33 -8.45 2.67
CA PHE A 37 25.12 -9.87 2.41
C PHE A 37 24.62 -10.13 0.99
N PHE A 38 23.76 -9.27 0.45
CA PHE A 38 23.32 -9.33 -0.95
C PHE A 38 24.49 -9.09 -1.92
N LYS A 39 25.37 -8.14 -1.60
CA LYS A 39 26.56 -7.84 -2.41
C LYS A 39 27.55 -9.01 -2.45
N TYR A 40 27.70 -9.75 -1.35
CA TYR A 40 28.60 -10.91 -1.27
C TYR A 40 28.00 -12.17 -1.90
N SER A 41 26.70 -12.41 -1.67
CA SER A 41 25.97 -13.57 -2.17
C SER A 41 24.64 -13.14 -2.80
N PRO A 42 24.65 -12.74 -4.09
CA PRO A 42 23.44 -12.30 -4.77
C PRO A 42 22.51 -13.50 -5.00
N SER A 43 21.49 -13.59 -4.15
CA SER A 43 20.42 -14.60 -4.25
C SER A 43 19.06 -13.93 -4.16
N MET A 44 18.03 -14.58 -4.71
CA MET A 44 16.65 -14.10 -4.64
C MET A 44 16.18 -13.91 -3.20
N PHE A 45 16.56 -14.82 -2.31
CA PHE A 45 16.25 -14.75 -0.88
C PHE A 45 16.90 -13.52 -0.23
N THR A 46 18.18 -13.27 -0.52
CA THR A 46 18.91 -12.13 0.04
C THR A 46 18.34 -10.79 -0.46
N ASN A 47 17.93 -10.72 -1.73
CA ASN A 47 17.29 -9.55 -2.30
C ASN A 47 15.94 -9.26 -1.61
N LEU A 48 15.11 -10.29 -1.41
CA LEU A 48 13.84 -10.19 -0.68
C LEU A 48 14.04 -9.70 0.76
N MET A 49 15.02 -10.25 1.48
CA MET A 49 15.35 -9.83 2.84
C MET A 49 15.83 -8.38 2.90
N TYR A 50 16.70 -7.96 1.98
CA TYR A 50 17.14 -6.57 1.87
C TYR A 50 15.96 -5.62 1.65
N LEU A 51 15.10 -5.90 0.66
CA LEU A 51 13.94 -5.06 0.34
C LEU A 51 12.95 -4.97 1.51
N LEU A 52 12.71 -6.09 2.21
CA LEU A 52 11.82 -6.14 3.35
C LEU A 52 12.36 -5.33 4.55
N LEU A 53 13.64 -5.50 4.88
CA LEU A 53 14.29 -4.79 5.98
C LEU A 53 14.44 -3.30 5.68
N PHE A 54 14.73 -2.95 4.43
CA PHE A 54 14.77 -1.57 3.97
C PHE A 54 13.40 -0.90 4.07
N ALA A 55 12.33 -1.57 3.63
CA ALA A 55 10.97 -1.08 3.78
C ALA A 55 10.58 -0.89 5.26
N ALA A 56 10.99 -1.80 6.14
CA ALA A 56 10.77 -1.69 7.59
C ALA A 56 11.52 -0.49 8.20
N ALA A 57 12.77 -0.24 7.78
CA ALA A 57 13.54 0.92 8.22
C ALA A 57 12.91 2.24 7.74
N LEU A 58 12.47 2.30 6.48
CA LEU A 58 11.72 3.43 5.94
C LEU A 58 10.42 3.66 6.71
N TRP A 59 9.69 2.60 7.07
CA TRP A 59 8.47 2.72 7.86
C TRP A 59 8.73 3.35 9.23
N CYS A 60 9.79 2.91 9.93
CA CYS A 60 10.20 3.50 11.20
C CYS A 60 10.62 4.97 11.06
N LEU A 61 11.28 5.33 9.94
CA LEU A 61 11.67 6.71 9.65
C LEU A 61 10.45 7.60 9.40
N VAL A 62 9.50 7.11 8.60
CA VAL A 62 8.25 7.82 8.27
C VAL A 62 7.41 8.07 9.53
N CYS A 63 7.37 7.13 10.47
CA CYS A 63 6.68 7.33 11.76
C CYS A 63 7.27 8.46 12.62
N LYS A 64 8.55 8.82 12.43
CA LYS A 64 9.22 9.91 13.14
C LYS A 64 9.14 11.27 12.43
N LEU A 65 8.84 11.27 11.13
CA LEU A 65 8.71 12.50 10.37
C LEU A 65 7.40 13.22 10.76
N PRO A 66 7.42 14.56 10.92
CA PRO A 66 6.20 15.35 11.07
C PRO A 66 5.46 15.35 9.73
N LEU A 67 4.64 14.31 9.50
CA LEU A 67 3.80 14.23 8.31
C LEU A 67 2.65 15.23 8.43
N PRO A 68 2.35 15.99 7.36
CA PRO A 68 1.18 16.85 7.33
C PRO A 68 -0.08 16.01 7.58
N MET A 69 -1.05 16.61 8.27
CA MET A 69 -2.28 15.92 8.64
C MET A 69 -2.95 15.34 7.38
N ALA A 70 -3.18 14.02 7.38
CA ALA A 70 -3.72 13.33 6.22
C ALA A 70 -5.04 13.98 5.80
N ALA A 71 -5.11 14.41 4.54
CA ALA A 71 -6.30 15.02 3.99
C ALA A 71 -7.48 14.02 4.06
N ASN A 72 -8.72 14.50 4.17
CA ASN A 72 -9.88 13.61 4.39
C ASN A 72 -10.01 12.52 3.32
N TRP A 73 -9.57 12.78 2.09
CA TRP A 73 -9.54 11.81 1.00
C TRP A 73 -8.47 10.71 1.17
N GLN A 74 -7.36 10.97 1.87
CA GLN A 74 -6.31 9.97 2.15
C GLN A 74 -6.75 8.92 3.18
N LYS A 75 -7.75 9.23 4.00
CA LYS A 75 -8.33 8.32 5.00
C LYS A 75 -9.18 7.20 4.37
N HIS A 76 -9.61 7.40 3.12
CA HIS A 76 -10.31 6.40 2.31
C HIS A 76 -9.35 5.54 1.46
N THR A 77 -8.09 5.37 1.92
CA THR A 77 -7.03 4.64 1.22
C THR A 77 -7.44 3.23 0.84
N PHE A 78 -8.26 2.57 1.66
CA PHE A 78 -8.79 1.24 1.39
C PHE A 78 -9.67 1.20 0.13
N ILE A 79 -10.58 2.18 -0.03
CA ILE A 79 -11.45 2.26 -1.22
C ILE A 79 -10.61 2.58 -2.46
N VAL A 80 -9.64 3.49 -2.34
CA VAL A 80 -8.71 3.83 -3.43
C VAL A 80 -7.90 2.59 -3.86
N TYR A 81 -7.40 1.81 -2.90
CA TYR A 81 -6.62 0.60 -3.17
C TYR A 81 -7.48 -0.52 -3.77
N MET A 82 -8.69 -0.71 -3.25
CA MET A 82 -9.64 -1.68 -3.80
C MET A 82 -10.00 -1.33 -5.24
N THR A 83 -10.29 -0.06 -5.53
CA THR A 83 -10.58 0.43 -6.88
C THR A 83 -9.39 0.23 -7.82
N HIS A 84 -8.18 0.56 -7.36
CA HIS A 84 -6.93 0.33 -8.11
C HIS A 84 -6.78 -1.15 -8.49
N PHE A 85 -6.89 -2.04 -7.50
CA PHE A 85 -6.75 -3.48 -7.72
C PHE A 85 -7.81 -4.01 -8.69
N LEU A 86 -9.05 -3.57 -8.57
CA LEU A 86 -10.16 -4.02 -9.43
C LEU A 86 -9.93 -3.60 -10.90
N ILE A 87 -9.47 -2.38 -11.13
CA ILE A 87 -9.14 -1.86 -12.46
C ILE A 87 -7.94 -2.60 -13.05
N VAL A 88 -6.81 -2.69 -12.32
CA VAL A 88 -5.60 -3.37 -12.81
C VAL A 88 -5.87 -4.84 -13.10
N ARG A 89 -6.58 -5.53 -12.20
CA ARG A 89 -6.91 -6.94 -12.38
C ARG A 89 -7.89 -7.15 -13.54
N GLY A 90 -8.93 -6.32 -13.62
CA GLY A 90 -9.91 -6.37 -14.72
C GLY A 90 -9.23 -6.13 -16.07
N MET A 91 -8.38 -5.11 -16.16
CA MET A 91 -7.64 -4.83 -17.38
C MET A 91 -6.61 -5.90 -17.71
N ASN A 92 -5.88 -6.46 -16.74
CA ASN A 92 -4.97 -7.56 -17.01
C ASN A 92 -5.69 -8.78 -17.59
N VAL A 93 -6.90 -9.10 -17.11
CA VAL A 93 -7.74 -10.17 -17.69
C VAL A 93 -8.16 -9.82 -19.11
N LEU A 94 -8.66 -8.60 -19.35
CA LEU A 94 -9.08 -8.15 -20.68
C LEU A 94 -7.93 -8.11 -21.68
N VAL A 95 -6.79 -7.53 -21.29
CA VAL A 95 -5.58 -7.49 -22.12
C VAL A 95 -5.13 -8.91 -22.39
N SER A 96 -5.00 -9.80 -21.40
CA SER A 96 -4.57 -11.18 -21.65
C SER A 96 -5.47 -11.96 -22.62
N LYS A 97 -6.75 -11.58 -22.72
CA LYS A 97 -7.74 -12.23 -23.59
C LYS A 97 -7.79 -11.64 -25.01
N TYR A 98 -7.56 -10.34 -25.16
CA TYR A 98 -7.77 -9.62 -26.43
C TYR A 98 -6.49 -9.03 -27.05
N LEU A 99 -5.44 -8.85 -26.25
CA LEU A 99 -4.16 -8.27 -26.65
C LEU A 99 -3.03 -9.17 -26.16
N SER A 100 -2.36 -9.86 -27.08
CA SER A 100 -1.11 -10.59 -26.79
C SER A 100 -0.14 -9.67 -26.03
N ALA A 101 0.48 -10.22 -24.98
CA ALA A 101 1.27 -9.54 -23.95
C ALA A 101 2.01 -8.28 -24.45
N SER A 102 1.34 -7.14 -24.35
CA SER A 102 1.88 -5.83 -24.73
C SER A 102 2.11 -5.02 -23.48
N MET A 103 3.26 -4.33 -23.38
CA MET A 103 3.58 -3.45 -22.24
C MET A 103 2.78 -2.14 -22.26
N TRP A 104 2.25 -1.74 -23.43
CA TRP A 104 1.57 -0.46 -23.63
C TRP A 104 0.33 -0.23 -22.76
N PRO A 105 -0.58 -1.20 -22.59
CA PRO A 105 -1.73 -1.05 -21.70
C PRO A 105 -1.32 -0.81 -20.25
N GLY A 106 -0.21 -1.40 -19.80
CA GLY A 106 0.31 -1.21 -18.44
C GLY A 106 0.85 0.20 -18.21
N ILE A 107 1.57 0.76 -19.19
CA ILE A 107 2.10 2.13 -19.13
C ILE A 107 0.95 3.16 -19.13
N LEU A 108 -0.05 2.98 -20.00
CA LEU A 108 -1.23 3.83 -20.03
C LEU A 108 -1.99 3.80 -18.70
N LEU A 109 -2.18 2.59 -18.15
CA LEU A 109 -2.79 2.40 -16.85
C LEU A 109 -2.04 3.12 -15.74
N PHE A 110 -0.70 3.08 -15.73
CA PHE A 110 0.09 3.72 -14.69
C PHE A 110 -0.21 5.23 -14.54
N PHE A 111 -0.38 5.93 -15.66
CA PHE A 111 -0.72 7.36 -15.64
C PHE A 111 -2.21 7.63 -15.39
N LEU A 112 -3.11 6.79 -15.92
CA LEU A 112 -4.56 6.98 -15.81
C LEU A 112 -5.15 6.48 -14.48
N LEU A 113 -4.55 5.46 -13.86
CA LEU A 113 -5.05 4.83 -12.63
C LEU A 113 -5.27 5.80 -11.49
N PRO A 114 -4.32 6.69 -11.14
CA PRO A 114 -4.52 7.63 -10.05
C PRO A 114 -5.78 8.47 -10.28
N VAL A 115 -5.94 9.03 -11.50
CA VAL A 115 -7.08 9.86 -11.88
C VAL A 115 -8.38 9.05 -11.84
N LEU A 116 -8.40 7.84 -12.38
CA LEU A 116 -9.58 6.97 -12.40
C LEU A 116 -9.99 6.52 -10.99
N CYS A 117 -9.03 6.13 -10.15
CA CYS A 117 -9.30 5.76 -8.77
C CYS A 117 -9.92 6.92 -7.98
N PHE A 118 -9.44 8.16 -8.17
CA PHE A 118 -10.03 9.33 -7.53
C PHE A 118 -11.41 9.68 -8.08
N ALA A 119 -11.59 9.64 -9.40
CA ALA A 119 -12.87 9.91 -10.05
C ALA A 119 -13.95 8.90 -9.59
N LEU A 120 -13.63 7.61 -9.60
CA LEU A 120 -14.57 6.57 -9.17
C LEU A 120 -14.84 6.64 -7.66
N THR A 121 -13.82 6.84 -6.83
CA THR A 121 -14.03 6.97 -5.37
C THR A 121 -14.92 8.17 -5.04
N SER A 122 -14.73 9.30 -5.72
CA SER A 122 -15.57 10.50 -5.53
C SER A 122 -17.00 10.32 -6.06
N LEU A 123 -17.17 9.60 -7.18
CA LEU A 123 -18.49 9.23 -7.69
C LEU A 123 -19.23 8.29 -6.74
N PHE A 124 -18.55 7.24 -6.26
CA PHE A 124 -19.09 6.31 -5.27
C PHE A 124 -19.48 7.03 -3.98
N TRP A 125 -18.67 7.98 -3.52
CA TRP A 125 -19.01 8.80 -2.35
C TRP A 125 -20.30 9.63 -2.56
N ARG A 126 -20.49 10.20 -3.76
CA ARG A 126 -21.72 10.93 -4.12
C ARG A 126 -22.92 10.01 -4.18
N ILE A 127 -22.80 8.85 -4.84
CA ILE A 127 -23.88 7.88 -5.01
C ILE A 127 -24.29 7.26 -3.66
N CYS A 128 -23.32 6.94 -2.80
CA CYS A 128 -23.55 6.35 -1.49
C CYS A 128 -23.95 7.36 -0.40
N GLY A 129 -24.50 8.52 -0.78
CA GLY A 129 -25.10 9.46 0.19
C GLY A 129 -24.07 10.16 1.09
N LYS A 130 -22.93 10.58 0.53
CA LYS A 130 -21.90 11.35 1.24
C LYS A 130 -21.33 10.64 2.49
N GLY A 131 -21.28 9.31 2.45
CA GLY A 131 -20.67 8.50 3.50
C GLY A 131 -21.59 8.05 4.63
N GLN A 132 -22.89 8.36 4.57
CA GLN A 132 -23.85 7.89 5.57
C GLN A 132 -24.46 6.52 5.26
N SER A 133 -24.35 6.02 4.02
CA SER A 133 -24.95 4.73 3.68
C SER A 133 -24.21 3.57 4.36
N PHE A 134 -24.97 2.54 4.72
CA PHE A 134 -24.45 1.28 5.24
C PHE A 134 -23.42 0.65 4.28
N VAL A 135 -23.67 0.74 2.97
CA VAL A 135 -22.76 0.25 1.93
C VAL A 135 -21.43 0.99 1.96
N TRP A 136 -21.43 2.31 2.14
CA TRP A 136 -20.19 3.08 2.27
C TRP A 136 -19.42 2.72 3.54
N LYS A 137 -20.12 2.59 4.68
CA LYS A 137 -19.50 2.18 5.95
C LYS A 137 -18.92 0.78 5.87
N MET A 138 -19.60 -0.16 5.21
CA MET A 138 -19.09 -1.51 4.99
C MET A 138 -17.83 -1.49 4.11
N LEU A 139 -17.84 -0.72 3.01
CA LEU A 139 -16.72 -0.66 2.06
C LEU A 139 -15.52 0.15 2.55
N SER A 140 -15.74 1.15 3.40
CA SER A 140 -14.67 1.99 3.99
C SER A 140 -14.03 1.38 5.24
N GLY A 141 -14.55 0.25 5.74
CA GLY A 141 -14.12 -0.31 7.02
C GLY A 141 -14.61 0.52 8.22
N ASN A 142 -15.81 1.08 8.11
CA ASN A 142 -16.49 1.94 9.08
C ASN A 142 -15.80 3.31 9.27
N ARG A 143 -15.15 3.83 8.20
CA ARG A 143 -14.40 5.10 8.18
C ARG A 143 -15.04 6.18 7.31
#